data_AF-A0A3D1B218-F1
#
_entry.id   AF-A0A3D1B218-F1
#
_cell.length_a   1.000
_cell.length_b   1.000
_cell.length_c   1.000
_cell.angle_alpha   90.00
_cell.angle_beta   90.00
_cell.angle_gamma   90.00
#
_symmetry.space_group_name_H-M   'P 1'
#
loop_
_entity.id
_entity.type
_entity.pdbx_description
1 polymer ?
#
loop_
_entity_poly.entity_id
_entity_poly.type
_entity_poly.pdbx_seq_one_letter_code
_entity_poly.pdbx_strand_id
1 'polypeptide(L)'
;ELEKLEIAKRFLVRKQMEQTGLAEKDIQFTDAGLGALIQGYTRESGVRNLEREIGNVCRKITRKMVTGRAVEGGRAAETQQVITGEKLLDLLGPTKFHDTQTDRKSEIGAATGLAWTEVGGQILTTEATLMEGKGKLTVTGKLGDVMQESA
;
A
#
# COMPACT_ATOMS: atom_id res chain seq x y z
N GLU A 1 3.54 -6.11 -10.03
CA GLU A 1 4.44 -5.37 -9.12
C GLU A 1 5.65 -4.77 -9.83
N LEU A 2 6.40 -5.58 -10.59
CA LEU A 2 7.60 -5.13 -11.32
C LEU A 2 7.38 -3.90 -12.20
N GLU A 3 6.26 -3.86 -12.93
CA GLU A 3 5.92 -2.69 -13.77
C GLU A 3 5.73 -1.41 -12.94
N LYS A 4 5.04 -1.50 -11.79
CA LYS A 4 4.86 -0.35 -10.89
C LYS A 4 6.19 0.13 -10.31
N LEU A 5 7.08 -0.79 -9.99
CA LEU A 5 8.42 -0.49 -9.47
C LEU A 5 9.24 0.27 -10.53
N GLU A 6 9.21 -0.16 -11.79
CA GLU A 6 9.87 0.55 -12.89
C GLU A 6 9.24 1.92 -13.17
N ILE A 7 7.91 2.04 -13.15
CA ILE A 7 7.22 3.32 -13.29
C ILE A 7 7.61 4.27 -12.15
N ALA A 8 7.69 3.76 -10.91
CA ALA A 8 8.08 4.55 -9.76
C ALA A 8 9.50 5.13 -9.90
N LYS A 9 10.47 4.29 -10.28
CA LYS A 9 11.86 4.70 -10.49
C LYS A 9 12.01 5.73 -11.59
N ARG A 10 11.40 5.48 -12.76
CA ARG A 10 11.61 6.29 -13.96
C ARG A 10 10.85 7.60 -13.93
N PHE A 11 9.71 7.66 -13.24
CA PHE A 11 8.79 8.79 -13.33
C PHE A 11 8.36 9.34 -11.97
N LEU A 12 7.78 8.50 -11.10
CA LEU A 12 7.06 9.00 -9.92
C LEU A 12 8.01 9.61 -8.88
N VAL A 13 9.13 8.96 -8.61
CA VAL A 13 10.14 9.45 -7.65
C VAL A 13 10.67 10.81 -8.09
N ARG A 14 11.14 10.91 -9.33
CA ARG A 14 11.63 12.17 -9.90
C ARG A 14 10.58 13.28 -9.83
N LYS A 15 9.35 13.00 -10.27
CA LYS A 15 8.25 13.96 -10.25
C LYS A 15 7.96 14.47 -8.83
N GLN A 16 7.91 13.59 -7.84
CA GLN A 16 7.65 13.98 -6.44
C GLN A 16 8.83 14.72 -5.80
N MET A 17 10.07 14.38 -6.16
CA MET A 17 11.26 15.12 -5.73
C MET A 17 11.27 16.56 -6.27
N GLU A 18 11.00 16.73 -7.56
CA GLU A 18 10.89 18.06 -8.20
C GLU A 18 9.80 18.92 -7.52
N GLN A 19 8.63 18.33 -7.23
CA GLN A 19 7.52 19.03 -6.56
C GLN A 19 7.81 19.44 -5.11
N THR A 20 8.71 18.73 -4.42
CA THR A 20 9.06 18.98 -3.01
C THR A 20 10.40 19.70 -2.84
N GLY A 21 11.07 20.04 -3.95
CA GLY A 21 12.36 20.74 -3.94
C GLY A 21 13.52 19.88 -3.44
N LEU A 22 13.44 18.56 -3.54
CA LEU A 22 14.51 17.64 -3.16
C LEU A 22 15.43 17.35 -4.35
N ALA A 23 16.75 17.36 -4.11
CA ALA A 23 17.74 16.92 -5.07
C ALA A 23 18.12 15.45 -4.87
N GLU A 24 18.79 14.84 -5.86
CA GLU A 24 19.26 13.43 -5.76
C GLU A 24 20.23 13.19 -4.60
N LYS A 25 20.98 14.22 -4.20
CA LYS A 25 21.85 14.17 -3.02
C LYS A 25 21.07 14.14 -1.69
N ASP A 26 19.80 14.54 -1.70
CA ASP A 26 18.99 14.66 -0.48
C ASP A 26 18.27 13.36 -0.15
N ILE A 27 17.83 12.60 -1.16
CA ILE A 27 17.02 11.39 -1.00
C ILE A 27 17.33 10.36 -2.07
N GLN A 28 17.36 9.09 -1.68
CA GLN A 28 17.50 7.95 -2.60
C GLN A 28 16.49 6.86 -2.23
N PHE A 29 15.62 6.49 -3.17
CA PHE A 29 14.75 5.33 -3.00
C PHE A 29 15.47 4.06 -3.43
N THR A 30 15.56 3.08 -2.54
CA THR A 30 16.04 1.74 -2.89
C THR A 30 14.92 0.92 -3.51
N ASP A 31 15.27 -0.09 -4.32
CA ASP A 31 14.31 -1.06 -4.87
C ASP A 31 13.48 -1.71 -3.76
N ALA A 32 14.13 -2.08 -2.65
CA ALA A 32 13.46 -2.64 -1.48
C ALA A 32 12.49 -1.63 -0.84
N GLY A 33 12.86 -0.36 -0.75
CA GLY A 33 11.98 0.70 -0.26
C GLY A 33 10.76 0.91 -1.17
N LEU A 34 10.94 0.92 -2.48
CA LEU A 34 9.82 1.02 -3.43
C LEU A 34 8.94 -0.22 -3.41
N GLY A 35 9.52 -1.42 -3.31
CA GLY A 35 8.78 -2.67 -3.14
C GLY A 35 7.93 -2.67 -1.88
N ALA A 36 8.50 -2.24 -0.75
CA ALA A 36 7.79 -2.11 0.51
C ALA A 36 6.66 -1.06 0.46
N LEU A 37 6.84 0.05 -0.27
CA LEU A 37 5.77 1.02 -0.53
C LEU A 37 4.61 0.38 -1.31
N ILE A 38 4.93 -0.33 -2.39
CA ILE A 38 3.94 -0.98 -3.25
C ILE A 38 3.13 -2.00 -2.43
N GLN A 39 3.79 -2.88 -1.69
CA GLN A 39 3.15 -3.99 -0.97
C GLN A 39 2.45 -3.53 0.32
N GLY A 40 3.10 -2.67 1.11
CA GLY A 40 2.67 -2.33 2.47
C GLY A 40 1.77 -1.10 2.56
N TYR A 41 1.80 -0.21 1.56
CA TYR A 41 1.14 1.09 1.63
C TYR A 41 0.24 1.40 0.42
N THR A 42 0.19 0.50 -0.58
CA THR A 42 -0.72 0.64 -1.72
C THR A 42 -1.56 -0.61 -1.96
N ARG A 43 -2.83 -0.41 -2.35
CA ARG A 43 -3.73 -1.49 -2.78
C ARG A 43 -4.66 -0.96 -3.87
N GLU A 44 -4.13 -0.97 -5.08
CA GLU A 44 -4.82 -0.46 -6.29
C GLU A 44 -4.29 -1.19 -7.52
N SER A 45 -5.01 -1.12 -8.64
CA SER A 45 -4.53 -1.61 -9.93
C SER A 45 -3.51 -0.65 -10.57
N GLY A 46 -3.70 0.66 -10.38
CA GLY A 46 -2.86 1.72 -10.93
C GLY A 46 -1.68 2.14 -10.03
N VAL A 47 -1.26 3.41 -10.16
CA VAL A 47 -0.13 4.00 -9.42
C VAL A 47 -0.47 5.33 -8.73
N ARG A 48 -1.75 5.69 -8.60
CA ARG A 48 -2.15 6.99 -8.03
C ARG A 48 -1.86 7.06 -6.54
N ASN A 49 -2.20 6.01 -5.80
CA ASN A 49 -1.86 5.90 -4.40
C ASN A 49 -0.35 5.73 -4.20
N LEU A 50 0.33 5.00 -5.08
CA LEU A 50 1.80 4.90 -5.07
C LEU A 50 2.46 6.28 -5.19
N GLU A 51 2.05 7.08 -6.17
CA GLU A 51 2.53 8.45 -6.32
C GLU A 51 2.27 9.29 -5.06
N ARG A 52 1.08 9.17 -4.47
CA ARG A 52 0.72 9.88 -3.24
C ARG A 52 1.62 9.51 -2.06
N GLU A 53 1.91 8.23 -1.86
CA GLU A 53 2.76 7.76 -0.75
C GLU A 53 4.23 8.14 -0.96
N ILE A 54 4.75 8.09 -2.20
CA ILE A 54 6.07 8.65 -2.53
C ILE A 54 6.11 10.14 -2.18
N GLY A 55 5.08 10.90 -2.55
CA GLY A 55 4.98 12.32 -2.19
C GLY A 55 4.91 12.57 -0.67
N ASN A 56 4.24 11.71 0.09
CA ASN A 56 4.22 11.78 1.56
C ASN A 56 5.61 11.60 2.16
N VAL A 57 6.37 10.62 1.65
CA VAL A 57 7.77 10.38 2.04
C VAL A 57 8.61 11.61 1.76
N CYS A 58 8.57 12.13 0.53
CA CYS A 58 9.31 13.33 0.13
C CYS A 58 8.99 14.52 1.03
N ARG A 59 7.70 14.84 1.25
CA ARG A 59 7.28 15.94 2.13
C ARG A 59 7.79 15.80 3.58
N LYS A 60 7.81 14.58 4.12
CA LYS A 60 8.33 14.33 5.47
C LYS A 60 9.84 14.52 5.56
N ILE A 61 10.59 14.11 4.53
CA ILE A 61 12.03 14.37 4.45
C ILE A 61 12.29 15.87 4.34
N THR A 62 11.60 16.58 3.44
CA THR A 62 11.72 18.03 3.31
C THR A 62 11.45 18.72 4.65
N ARG A 63 10.36 18.33 5.35
CA ARG A 63 10.05 18.87 6.67
C ARG A 63 11.18 18.65 7.67
N LYS A 64 11.70 17.42 7.77
CA LYS A 64 12.81 17.07 8.68
C LYS A 64 14.06 17.89 8.36
N MET A 65 14.40 18.09 7.09
CA MET A 65 15.54 18.89 6.68
C MET A 65 15.38 20.36 7.06
N VAL A 66 14.21 20.96 6.80
CA VAL A 66 13.96 22.37 7.15
C VAL A 66 13.96 22.58 8.66
N THR A 67 13.34 21.68 9.43
CA THR A 67 13.34 21.79 10.90
C THR A 67 14.72 21.53 11.49
N GLY A 68 15.48 20.56 10.96
CA GLY A 68 16.85 20.28 11.42
C GLY A 68 17.79 21.46 11.18
N ARG A 69 17.69 22.11 10.02
CA ARG A 69 18.44 23.35 9.70
C ARG A 69 18.14 24.48 10.67
N ALA A 70 16.88 24.60 11.11
CA ALA A 70 16.45 25.63 12.06
C ALA A 70 16.96 25.40 13.48
N VAL A 71 17.20 24.14 13.88
CA VAL A 71 17.65 23.77 15.23
C VAL A 71 19.19 23.73 15.32
N GLU A 72 19.88 23.29 14.28
CA GLU A 72 21.35 23.09 14.28
C GLU A 72 22.15 24.28 13.74
N GLY A 73 21.56 25.49 13.69
CA GLY A 73 22.27 26.71 13.31
C GLY A 73 22.90 26.67 11.90
N GLY A 74 22.26 25.97 10.96
CA GLY A 74 22.70 25.92 9.56
C GLY A 74 23.57 24.72 9.16
N ARG A 75 23.94 23.82 10.09
CA ARG A 75 24.60 22.54 9.76
C ARG A 75 23.63 21.37 9.80
N ALA A 76 22.60 21.37 8.95
CA ALA A 76 21.84 20.13 8.80
C ALA A 76 22.71 19.09 8.11
N ALA A 77 22.83 17.93 8.74
CA ALA A 77 23.51 16.75 8.21
C ALA A 77 23.25 16.59 6.70
N GLU A 78 24.31 16.79 5.90
CA GLU A 78 24.34 16.59 4.43
C GLU A 78 24.26 15.10 4.04
N THR A 79 23.65 14.27 4.89
CA THR A 79 23.58 12.84 4.66
C THR A 79 22.34 12.53 3.83
N GLN A 80 22.58 12.03 2.61
CA GLN A 80 21.56 11.52 1.72
C GLN A 80 20.63 10.54 2.45
N GLN A 81 19.33 10.80 2.38
CA GLN A 81 18.33 9.97 3.02
C GLN A 81 18.01 8.76 2.13
N VAL A 82 18.68 7.64 2.40
CA VAL A 82 18.37 6.36 1.76
C VAL A 82 17.06 5.83 2.32
N ILE A 83 16.04 5.62 1.48
CA ILE A 83 14.72 5.10 1.84
C ILE A 83 14.70 3.58 1.65
N THR A 84 14.68 2.86 2.77
CA THR A 84 14.55 1.40 2.88
C THR A 84 13.17 1.05 3.46
N GLY A 85 12.79 -0.22 3.41
CA GLY A 85 11.52 -0.69 4.00
C GLY A 85 11.37 -0.34 5.48
N GLU A 86 12.45 -0.46 6.27
CA GLU A 86 12.45 -0.12 7.70
C GLU A 86 12.18 1.37 7.95
N LYS A 87 12.82 2.26 7.18
CA LYS A 87 12.59 3.71 7.30
C LYS A 87 11.18 4.13 6.92
N LEU A 88 10.44 3.31 6.16
CA LEU A 88 9.04 3.62 5.85
C LEU A 88 8.16 3.53 7.10
N LEU A 89 8.49 2.71 8.09
CA LEU A 89 7.74 2.67 9.35
C LEU A 89 7.87 3.99 10.11
N ASP A 90 9.08 4.54 10.19
CA ASP A 90 9.34 5.83 10.82
C ASP A 90 8.69 7.00 10.05
N LEU A 91 8.62 6.88 8.73
CA LEU A 91 8.12 7.94 7.87
C LEU A 91 6.62 7.86 7.67
N LEU A 92 6.02 6.71 7.41
CA LEU A 92 4.59 6.59 7.08
C LEU A 92 3.77 5.98 8.22
N GLY A 93 4.41 5.49 9.27
CA GLY A 93 3.76 4.74 10.34
C GLY A 93 3.63 3.26 10.00
N PRO A 94 2.83 2.50 10.77
CA PRO A 94 2.63 1.07 10.56
C PRO A 94 2.17 0.77 9.13
N THR A 95 2.55 -0.41 8.62
CA THR A 95 2.12 -0.91 7.33
C THR A 95 0.59 -0.96 7.27
N LYS A 96 0.01 -0.40 6.20
CA LYS A 96 -1.45 -0.29 6.04
C LYS A 96 -2.06 -1.56 5.48
N PHE A 97 -1.30 -2.27 4.66
CA PHE A 97 -1.70 -3.52 4.03
C PHE A 97 -0.69 -4.58 4.41
N HIS A 98 -1.21 -5.71 4.84
CA HIS A 98 -0.44 -6.93 5.02
C HIS A 98 -0.78 -7.88 3.87
N ASP A 99 0.18 -8.70 3.48
CA ASP A 99 -0.10 -9.78 2.55
C ASP A 99 -1.05 -10.76 3.22
N THR A 100 -2.31 -10.72 2.83
CA THR A 100 -3.38 -11.54 3.38
C THR A 100 -3.26 -13.01 3.00
N GLN A 101 -2.32 -13.38 2.11
CA GLN A 101 -2.18 -14.76 1.63
C GLN A 101 -1.23 -15.62 2.47
N THR A 102 -0.20 -15.04 3.08
CA THR A 102 0.87 -15.83 3.73
C THR A 102 0.43 -16.51 5.02
N ASP A 103 -0.59 -16.00 5.71
CA ASP A 103 -1.01 -16.48 7.04
C ASP A 103 -2.37 -17.22 7.04
N ARG A 104 -2.99 -17.45 5.89
CA ARG A 104 -4.31 -18.13 5.85
C ARG A 104 -4.15 -19.65 5.86
N LYS A 105 -4.49 -20.26 6.99
CA LYS A 105 -4.74 -21.70 7.08
C LYS A 105 -6.08 -22.03 6.40
N SER A 106 -6.22 -23.25 5.89
CA SER A 106 -7.52 -23.72 5.39
C SER A 106 -8.54 -23.75 6.54
N GLU A 107 -9.65 -23.05 6.36
CA GLU A 107 -10.75 -22.97 7.31
C GLU A 107 -11.97 -23.71 6.77
N ILE A 108 -12.65 -24.46 7.64
CA ILE A 108 -13.89 -25.16 7.27
C ILE A 108 -14.99 -24.12 7.10
N GLY A 109 -15.69 -24.16 5.97
CA GLY A 109 -16.78 -23.22 5.68
C GLY A 109 -16.31 -21.89 5.10
N ALA A 110 -15.02 -21.70 4.80
CA ALA A 110 -14.53 -20.51 4.10
C ALA A 110 -13.92 -20.88 2.75
N ALA A 111 -14.25 -20.11 1.71
CA ALA A 111 -13.69 -20.26 0.37
C ALA A 111 -13.18 -18.91 -0.16
N THR A 112 -12.05 -18.93 -0.86
CA THR A 112 -11.49 -17.74 -1.52
C THR A 112 -11.98 -17.66 -2.96
N GLY A 113 -12.70 -16.61 -3.30
CA GLY A 113 -13.19 -16.30 -4.64
C GLY A 113 -12.46 -15.12 -5.28
N LEU A 114 -12.49 -15.06 -6.61
CA LEU A 114 -12.03 -13.92 -7.39
C LEU A 114 -13.25 -13.20 -7.96
N ALA A 115 -13.37 -11.91 -7.66
CA ALA A 115 -14.43 -11.05 -8.16
C ALA A 115 -13.87 -9.98 -9.09
N TRP A 116 -14.66 -9.60 -10.08
CA TRP A 116 -14.39 -8.43 -10.91
C TRP A 116 -15.20 -7.25 -10.40
N THR A 117 -14.54 -6.11 -10.22
CA THR A 117 -15.17 -4.82 -9.88
C THR A 117 -14.84 -3.80 -10.96
N GLU A 118 -15.54 -2.67 -10.98
CA GLU A 118 -15.27 -1.56 -11.92
C GLU A 118 -13.82 -1.04 -11.85
N VAL A 119 -13.14 -1.23 -10.72
CA VAL A 119 -11.76 -0.78 -10.49
C VAL A 119 -10.71 -1.89 -10.63
N GLY A 120 -11.14 -3.10 -11.00
CA GLY A 120 -10.28 -4.27 -11.25
C GLY A 120 -10.67 -5.52 -10.47
N GLY A 121 -9.79 -6.51 -10.48
CA GLY A 121 -9.99 -7.77 -9.77
C GLY A 121 -9.80 -7.62 -8.25
N GLN A 122 -10.67 -8.27 -7.48
CA GLN A 122 -10.62 -8.31 -6.02
C GLN A 122 -10.75 -9.75 -5.52
N ILE A 123 -10.00 -10.10 -4.48
CA ILE A 123 -10.15 -11.35 -3.76
C ILE A 123 -11.28 -11.18 -2.73
N LEU A 124 -12.28 -12.05 -2.78
CA LEU A 124 -13.37 -12.11 -1.80
C LEU A 124 -13.28 -13.42 -1.02
N THR A 125 -13.64 -13.37 0.27
CA THR A 125 -13.79 -14.59 1.07
C THR A 125 -15.28 -14.82 1.26
N THR A 126 -15.76 -15.98 0.83
CA THR A 126 -17.15 -16.42 1.04
C THR A 126 -17.17 -17.38 2.20
N GLU A 127 -18.02 -17.11 3.18
CA GLU A 127 -18.16 -17.91 4.40
C GLU A 127 -19.55 -18.54 4.45
N ALA A 128 -19.60 -19.79 4.92
CA ALA A 128 -20.80 -20.58 5.13
C ALA A 128 -20.70 -21.24 6.50
N THR A 129 -21.76 -21.08 7.31
CA THR A 129 -21.84 -21.66 8.65
C THR A 129 -23.14 -22.42 8.81
N LEU A 130 -23.09 -23.55 9.53
CA LEU A 130 -24.24 -24.38 9.85
C LEU A 130 -24.73 -24.03 11.25
N MET A 131 -26.03 -23.79 11.37
CA MET A 131 -26.69 -23.53 12.66
C MET A 131 -27.89 -24.47 12.80
N GLU A 132 -28.18 -24.89 14.04
CA GLU A 132 -29.40 -25.66 14.32
C GLU A 132 -30.65 -24.86 13.96
N GLY A 133 -31.56 -25.47 13.22
CA GLY A 133 -32.74 -24.77 12.73
C GLY A 133 -33.58 -25.60 11.76
N LYS A 134 -34.48 -24.93 11.03
CA LYS A 134 -35.48 -25.55 10.16
C LYS A 134 -35.06 -25.65 8.68
N GLY A 135 -33.76 -25.61 8.39
CA GLY A 135 -33.24 -25.70 7.01
C GLY A 135 -33.41 -24.44 6.15
N LYS A 136 -33.51 -23.25 6.76
CA LYS A 136 -33.60 -21.98 6.04
C LYS A 136 -32.21 -21.47 5.65
N LEU A 137 -31.99 -21.16 4.37
CA LEU A 137 -30.79 -20.47 3.90
C LEU A 137 -30.91 -18.96 4.16
N THR A 138 -29.89 -18.36 4.77
CA THR A 138 -29.79 -16.91 4.95
C THR A 138 -28.54 -16.42 4.25
N VAL A 139 -28.73 -15.55 3.26
CA VAL A 139 -27.63 -14.97 2.47
C VAL A 139 -27.41 -13.53 2.91
N THR A 140 -26.16 -13.16 3.21
CA THR A 140 -25.77 -11.82 3.68
C THR A 140 -24.64 -11.25 2.83
N GLY A 141 -24.40 -9.93 2.89
CA GLY A 141 -23.29 -9.29 2.17
C GLY A 141 -23.67 -8.46 0.94
N LYS A 142 -24.93 -7.99 0.86
CA LYS A 142 -25.46 -7.19 -0.26
C LYS A 142 -25.25 -7.87 -1.62
N LEU A 143 -25.51 -9.18 -1.68
CA LEU A 143 -25.43 -9.97 -2.89
C LEU A 143 -26.60 -9.62 -3.81
N GLY A 144 -26.32 -9.38 -5.09
CA GLY A 144 -27.36 -9.19 -6.10
C GLY A 144 -28.15 -10.48 -6.37
N ASP A 145 -29.32 -10.35 -6.99
CA ASP A 145 -30.26 -11.47 -7.17
C ASP A 145 -29.63 -12.69 -7.86
N VAL A 146 -28.82 -12.47 -8.90
CA VAL A 146 -28.09 -13.52 -9.63
C VAL A 146 -27.13 -14.31 -8.72
N MET A 147 -26.52 -13.62 -7.77
CA MET A 147 -25.57 -14.24 -6.84
C MET A 147 -26.29 -14.97 -5.70
N GLN A 148 -27.52 -14.56 -5.37
CA GLN A 148 -28.39 -15.29 -4.45
C GLN A 148 -28.95 -16.56 -5.09
N GLU A 149 -29.25 -16.55 -6.39
CA GLU A 149 -29.67 -17.75 -7.14
C GLU A 149 -28.54 -18.79 -7.28
N SER A 150 -27.29 -18.34 -7.24
CA SER A 150 -26.12 -19.22 -7.36
C SER A 150 -25.70 -19.89 -6.04
N ALA A 151 -26.27 -19.47 -4.91
CA ALA A 151 -25.91 -19.91 -3.56
C ALA A 151 -26.70 -21.15 -3.13
#